data_AF-A0A533VRY4-F1
#
_entry.id   AF-A0A533VRY4-F1
#
_cell.length_a   1.000
_cell.length_b   1.000
_cell.length_c   1.000
_cell.angle_alpha   90.00
_cell.angle_beta   90.00
_cell.angle_gamma   90.00
#
_symmetry.space_group_name_H-M   'P 1'
#
loop_
_entity.id
_entity.type
_entity.pdbx_description
1 polymer ?
#
loop_
_entity_poly.entity_id
_entity_poly.type
_entity_poly.pdbx_seq_one_letter_code
_entity_poly.pdbx_strand_id
1 'polypeptide(L)'
;MSSVKNVIQDSYKLMLLKDYLREAIKEAGFSDVDIQKTPIGTRVGLHVTRPGIVIGRKGSGIRDLTKVLEKDFGLKSPQISVIEITRPELEPSVMCNRMSQHIARGTAFRRAVMWTLQTIMEAGAMGVQITISGKLRGERSGFEKHSKGILPRAGYQAGVVVAEDVVHVETKMGLIGIRIRIARKEKFVPEFELKIATKELKQKPKAEEEKEIEVVEEAQIDKTKPRTESEEIEREEKLIKEVETYEDVEEELK
;
A
#
# COMPACT_ATOMS: atom_id res chain seq x y z
N MET A 1 -37.79 -10.44 -10.70
CA MET A 1 -36.50 -11.07 -11.03
C MET A 1 -35.94 -11.71 -9.77
N SER A 2 -35.24 -12.85 -9.89
CA SER A 2 -34.54 -13.48 -8.75
C SER A 2 -33.46 -12.54 -8.20
N SER A 3 -33.24 -12.56 -6.89
CA SER A 3 -32.22 -11.74 -6.22
C SER A 3 -30.84 -11.90 -6.86
N VAL A 4 -30.49 -13.12 -7.29
CA VAL A 4 -29.21 -13.41 -7.97
C VAL A 4 -29.09 -12.66 -9.30
N LYS A 5 -30.17 -12.63 -10.09
CA LYS A 5 -30.18 -11.93 -11.38
C LYS A 5 -30.01 -10.42 -11.20
N ASN A 6 -30.60 -9.86 -10.15
CA ASN A 6 -30.46 -8.43 -9.84
C ASN A 6 -29.01 -8.07 -9.49
N VAL A 7 -28.35 -8.88 -8.64
CA VAL A 7 -26.95 -8.65 -8.25
C VAL A 7 -26.01 -8.72 -9.46
N ILE A 8 -26.22 -9.69 -10.35
CA ILE A 8 -25.42 -9.83 -11.57
C ILE A 8 -25.63 -8.63 -12.50
N GLN A 9 -26.89 -8.22 -12.72
CA GLN A 9 -27.20 -7.08 -13.57
C GLN A 9 -26.62 -5.78 -13.01
N ASP A 10 -26.66 -5.59 -11.70
CA ASP A 10 -26.08 -4.43 -11.04
C ASP A 10 -24.56 -4.39 -11.16
N SER A 11 -23.91 -5.54 -11.00
CA SER A 11 -22.46 -5.67 -11.17
C SER A 11 -22.04 -5.38 -12.61
N TYR A 12 -22.81 -5.87 -13.59
CA TYR A 12 -22.57 -5.62 -15.01
C TYR A 12 -22.69 -4.12 -15.34
N LYS A 13 -23.73 -3.45 -14.84
CA LYS A 13 -23.89 -2.00 -15.03
C LYS A 13 -22.75 -1.21 -14.38
N LEU A 14 -22.29 -1.63 -13.20
CA LEU A 14 -21.19 -0.99 -12.50
C LEU A 14 -19.87 -1.15 -13.28
N MET A 15 -19.62 -2.32 -13.87
CA MET A 15 -18.45 -2.55 -14.73
C MET A 15 -18.45 -1.60 -15.94
N LEU A 16 -19.56 -1.55 -16.69
CA LEU A 16 -19.70 -0.66 -17.85
C LEU A 16 -19.51 0.81 -17.48
N LEU A 17 -20.07 1.21 -16.34
CA LEU A 17 -19.93 2.58 -15.84
C LEU A 17 -18.49 2.91 -15.47
N LYS A 18 -17.78 1.98 -14.81
CA LYS A 18 -16.37 2.17 -14.47
C LYS A 18 -15.49 2.29 -15.71
N ASP A 19 -15.75 1.50 -16.74
CA ASP A 19 -15.03 1.59 -18.02
C ASP A 19 -15.29 2.93 -18.72
N TYR A 20 -16.55 3.37 -18.78
CA TYR A 20 -16.92 4.67 -19.33
C TYR A 20 -16.25 5.84 -18.58
N LEU A 21 -16.30 5.85 -17.24
CA LEU A 21 -15.69 6.91 -16.42
C LEU A 21 -14.17 6.93 -16.54
N ARG A 22 -13.55 5.76 -16.67
CA ARG A 22 -12.10 5.64 -16.87
C ARG A 22 -11.65 6.29 -18.17
N GLU A 23 -12.45 6.21 -19.23
CA GLU A 23 -12.16 6.86 -20.51
C GLU A 23 -12.53 8.35 -20.50
N ALA A 24 -13.75 8.69 -20.08
CA ALA A 24 -14.27 10.05 -20.08
C ALA A 24 -13.45 10.99 -19.18
N ILE A 25 -12.97 10.49 -18.04
CA ILE A 25 -12.24 11.28 -17.03
C ILE A 25 -10.75 10.87 -16.95
N LYS A 26 -10.20 10.38 -18.07
CA LYS A 26 -8.78 10.00 -18.15
C LYS A 26 -7.85 11.15 -17.79
N GLU A 27 -8.20 12.37 -18.17
CA GLU A 27 -7.39 13.55 -17.89
C GLU A 27 -7.39 13.93 -16.41
N ALA A 28 -8.49 13.78 -15.66
CA ALA A 28 -8.50 14.16 -14.25
C ALA A 28 -7.79 13.15 -13.33
N GLY A 29 -7.31 12.03 -13.88
CA GLY A 29 -6.66 10.96 -13.13
C GLY A 29 -7.69 10.19 -12.28
N PHE A 30 -8.58 9.49 -12.96
CA PHE A 30 -9.56 8.59 -12.35
C PHE A 30 -8.87 7.40 -11.67
N SER A 31 -9.30 7.08 -10.45
CA SER A 31 -8.83 5.91 -9.69
C SER A 31 -9.94 4.91 -9.46
N ASP A 32 -11.00 5.34 -8.78
CA ASP A 32 -12.13 4.45 -8.44
C ASP A 32 -13.45 5.21 -8.35
N VAL A 33 -14.54 4.44 -8.34
CA VAL A 33 -15.91 4.95 -8.20
C VAL A 33 -16.64 4.20 -7.11
N ASP A 34 -17.20 4.94 -6.15
CA ASP A 34 -18.14 4.41 -5.17
C ASP A 34 -19.57 4.77 -5.58
N ILE A 35 -20.49 3.81 -5.51
CA ILE A 35 -21.88 3.99 -5.94
C ILE A 35 -22.79 3.53 -4.82
N GLN A 36 -23.55 4.48 -4.30
CA GLN A 36 -24.54 4.24 -3.26
C GLN A 36 -25.94 4.50 -3.83
N LYS A 37 -26.72 3.44 -3.99
CA LYS A 37 -28.11 3.53 -4.45
C LYS A 37 -29.01 3.81 -3.25
N THR A 38 -29.64 4.99 -3.22
CA THR A 38 -30.69 5.32 -2.26
C THR A 38 -32.06 5.31 -2.94
N PRO A 39 -33.17 5.18 -2.21
CA PRO A 39 -34.52 5.25 -2.80
C PRO A 39 -34.80 6.56 -3.53
N ILE A 40 -34.17 7.66 -3.09
CA ILE A 40 -34.36 9.03 -3.63
C ILE A 40 -33.49 9.26 -4.87
N GLY A 41 -32.29 8.68 -4.91
CA GLY A 41 -31.37 8.83 -6.04
C GLY A 41 -30.08 8.02 -5.88
N THR A 42 -29.19 8.13 -6.86
CA THR A 42 -27.90 7.43 -6.81
C THR A 42 -26.78 8.41 -6.48
N ARG A 43 -26.06 8.18 -5.39
CA ARG A 43 -24.86 8.96 -5.07
C ARG A 43 -23.64 8.29 -5.69
N VAL A 44 -22.89 9.04 -6.51
CA VAL A 44 -21.69 8.57 -7.19
C VAL A 44 -20.49 9.34 -6.66
N GLY A 45 -19.64 8.66 -5.89
CA GLY A 45 -18.38 9.18 -5.37
C GLY A 45 -17.23 8.91 -6.35
N LEU A 46 -16.72 9.94 -7.01
CA LEU A 46 -15.60 9.82 -7.93
C LEU A 46 -14.28 10.11 -7.21
N HIS A 47 -13.38 9.14 -7.15
CA HIS A 47 -12.03 9.33 -6.63
C HIS A 47 -11.09 9.79 -7.74
N VAL A 48 -10.63 11.03 -7.64
CA VAL A 48 -9.82 11.67 -8.68
C VAL A 48 -8.63 12.44 -8.09
N THR A 49 -7.60 12.63 -8.91
CA THR A 49 -6.44 13.45 -8.53
C THR A 49 -6.66 14.94 -8.73
N ARG A 50 -7.44 15.33 -9.74
CA ARG A 50 -7.67 16.73 -10.11
C ARG A 50 -9.16 17.04 -10.17
N PRO A 51 -9.81 17.36 -9.04
CA PRO A 51 -11.25 17.63 -8.99
C PRO A 51 -11.70 18.74 -9.95
N GLY A 52 -10.89 19.78 -10.12
CA GLY A 52 -11.23 20.93 -10.97
C GLY A 52 -11.52 20.58 -12.44
N ILE A 53 -10.83 19.57 -12.99
CA ILE A 53 -11.05 19.12 -14.37
C ILE A 53 -12.42 18.43 -14.51
N VAL A 54 -12.83 17.65 -13.50
CA VAL A 54 -14.13 16.94 -13.48
C VAL A 54 -15.29 17.92 -13.36
N ILE A 55 -15.14 18.94 -12.51
CA ILE A 55 -16.17 19.97 -12.31
C ILE A 55 -16.35 20.79 -13.60
N GLY A 56 -15.25 21.14 -14.26
CA GLY A 56 -15.26 21.95 -15.47
C GLY A 56 -15.62 23.42 -15.20
N ARG A 57 -15.80 24.20 -16.28
CA ARG A 57 -16.08 25.64 -16.17
C ARG A 57 -17.53 25.85 -15.69
N LYS A 58 -17.71 26.55 -14.57
CA LYS A 58 -19.04 26.81 -13.96
C LYS A 58 -19.86 25.52 -13.70
N GLY A 59 -19.20 24.39 -13.48
CA GLY A 59 -19.87 23.10 -13.24
C GLY A 59 -20.44 22.43 -14.50
N SER A 60 -20.00 22.83 -15.70
CA SER A 60 -20.46 22.22 -16.96
C SER A 60 -20.13 20.73 -17.03
N GLY A 61 -18.93 20.33 -16.59
CA GLY A 61 -18.46 18.94 -16.67
C GLY A 61 -19.33 17.98 -15.86
N ILE A 62 -19.68 18.34 -14.63
CA ILE A 62 -20.60 17.55 -13.81
C ILE A 62 -21.99 17.47 -14.43
N ARG A 63 -22.53 18.58 -14.96
CA ARG A 63 -23.86 18.57 -15.58
C ARG A 63 -23.91 17.67 -16.81
N ASP A 64 -22.86 17.67 -17.61
CA ASP A 64 -22.78 16.84 -18.81
C ASP A 64 -22.60 15.37 -18.44
N LEU A 65 -21.75 15.06 -17.45
CA LEU A 65 -21.63 13.70 -16.90
C LEU A 65 -22.97 13.21 -16.32
N THR A 66 -23.66 14.00 -15.50
CA THR A 66 -24.98 13.64 -14.94
C THR A 66 -25.97 13.29 -16.05
N LYS A 67 -26.04 14.08 -17.13
CA LYS A 67 -26.95 13.78 -18.25
C LYS A 67 -26.61 12.45 -18.94
N VAL A 68 -25.33 12.16 -19.14
CA VAL A 68 -24.92 10.88 -19.76
C VAL A 68 -25.24 9.71 -18.83
N LEU A 69 -24.97 9.86 -17.53
CA LEU A 69 -25.29 8.84 -16.53
C LEU A 69 -26.80 8.55 -16.42
N GLU A 70 -27.64 9.57 -16.55
CA GLU A 70 -29.10 9.40 -16.60
C GLU A 70 -29.54 8.69 -17.89
N LYS A 71 -29.02 9.10 -19.06
CA LYS A 71 -29.44 8.58 -20.36
C LYS A 71 -28.96 7.16 -20.63
N ASP A 72 -27.66 6.92 -20.46
CA ASP A 72 -27.03 5.68 -20.94
C ASP A 72 -27.13 4.56 -19.89
N PHE A 73 -27.01 4.92 -18.61
CA PHE A 73 -27.01 3.94 -17.51
C PHE A 73 -28.36 3.86 -16.78
N GLY A 74 -29.30 4.77 -17.07
CA GLY A 74 -30.63 4.79 -16.48
C GLY A 74 -30.61 5.00 -14.96
N LEU A 75 -29.59 5.71 -14.45
CA LEU A 75 -29.50 6.00 -13.02
C LEU A 75 -30.57 7.02 -12.63
N LYS A 76 -31.31 6.71 -11.56
CA LYS A 76 -32.31 7.64 -11.01
C LYS A 76 -31.58 8.79 -10.33
N SER A 77 -31.72 9.99 -10.88
CA SER A 77 -31.25 11.27 -10.33
C SER A 77 -29.83 11.18 -9.73
N PRO A 78 -28.78 10.97 -10.55
CA PRO A 78 -27.43 10.76 -10.07
C PRO A 78 -26.83 12.04 -9.48
N GLN A 79 -26.43 11.98 -8.22
CA GLN A 79 -25.71 13.02 -7.51
C GLN A 79 -24.21 12.67 -7.50
N ILE A 80 -23.43 13.43 -8.27
CA ILE A 80 -21.99 13.22 -8.39
C ILE A 80 -21.27 14.00 -7.28
N SER A 81 -20.50 13.28 -6.46
CA SER A 81 -19.61 13.82 -5.43
C SER A 81 -18.17 13.53 -5.84
N VAL A 82 -17.33 14.55 -5.89
CA VAL A 82 -15.92 14.38 -6.26
C VAL A 82 -15.08 14.32 -4.99
N ILE A 83 -14.28 13.27 -4.84
CA ILE A 83 -13.41 13.02 -3.69
C ILE A 83 -11.96 13.05 -4.19
N GLU A 84 -11.15 13.89 -3.56
CA GLU A 84 -9.72 13.99 -3.89
C GLU A 84 -8.93 12.84 -3.26
N ILE A 85 -7.97 12.31 -4.01
CA ILE A 85 -7.05 11.27 -3.54
C ILE A 85 -5.87 11.95 -2.84
N THR A 86 -5.66 11.63 -1.56
CA THR A 86 -4.56 12.21 -0.77
C THR A 86 -3.17 11.85 -1.29
N ARG A 87 -2.98 10.60 -1.75
CA ARG A 87 -1.70 10.07 -2.25
C ARG A 87 -1.85 9.45 -3.64
N PRO A 88 -1.85 10.26 -4.71
CA PRO A 88 -2.06 9.79 -6.08
C PRO A 88 -0.96 8.83 -6.56
N GLU A 89 0.26 8.98 -6.05
CA GLU A 89 1.42 8.17 -6.45
C GLU A 89 1.32 6.69 -6.03
N LEU A 90 0.49 6.38 -5.03
CA LEU A 90 0.26 5.00 -4.57
C LEU A 90 -0.87 4.30 -5.35
N GLU A 91 -1.61 5.02 -6.19
CA GLU A 91 -2.67 4.49 -7.04
C GLU A 91 -2.12 4.08 -8.42
N PRO A 92 -2.16 2.78 -8.79
CA PRO A 92 -1.58 2.32 -10.05
C PRO A 92 -2.31 2.91 -11.27
N SER A 93 -3.62 3.12 -11.22
CA SER A 93 -4.39 3.70 -12.34
C SER A 93 -3.93 5.10 -12.71
N VAL A 94 -3.67 5.93 -11.71
CA VAL A 94 -3.16 7.29 -11.90
C VAL A 94 -1.75 7.25 -12.49
N MET A 95 -0.88 6.40 -11.95
CA MET A 95 0.51 6.29 -12.40
C MET A 95 0.63 5.70 -13.81
N CYS A 96 -0.20 4.70 -14.15
CA CYS A 96 -0.30 4.17 -15.50
C CYS A 96 -0.72 5.26 -16.49
N ASN A 97 -1.73 6.05 -16.15
CA ASN A 97 -2.19 7.16 -16.99
C ASN A 97 -1.08 8.22 -17.15
N ARG A 98 -0.39 8.60 -16.09
CA ARG A 98 0.73 9.56 -16.17
C ARG A 98 1.85 9.04 -17.06
N MET A 99 2.29 7.80 -16.85
CA MET A 99 3.35 7.20 -17.66
C MET A 99 2.92 7.04 -19.13
N SER A 100 1.64 6.72 -19.39
CA SER A 100 1.09 6.66 -20.74
C SER A 100 1.22 7.99 -21.47
N GLN A 101 0.94 9.11 -20.80
CA GLN A 101 1.08 10.45 -21.37
C GLN A 101 2.54 10.79 -21.68
N HIS A 102 3.50 10.38 -20.84
CA HIS A 102 4.93 10.59 -21.13
C HIS A 102 5.39 9.84 -22.37
N ILE A 103 4.94 8.59 -22.54
CA ILE A 103 5.28 7.76 -23.71
C ILE A 103 4.57 8.28 -24.96
N ALA A 104 3.30 8.69 -24.86
CA ALA A 104 2.56 9.30 -25.96
C ALA A 104 3.21 10.62 -26.44
N ARG A 105 3.80 11.40 -25.53
CA ARG A 105 4.60 12.59 -25.86
C ARG A 105 5.96 12.28 -26.51
N GLY A 106 6.35 11.00 -26.63
CA GLY A 106 7.63 10.60 -27.22
C GLY A 106 8.81 10.59 -26.26
N THR A 107 8.57 10.60 -24.94
CA THR A 107 9.66 10.41 -23.97
C THR A 107 10.20 8.98 -24.09
N ALA A 108 11.53 8.82 -24.07
CA ALA A 108 12.15 7.49 -24.07
C ALA A 108 11.59 6.63 -22.92
N PHE A 109 11.08 5.43 -23.24
CA PHE A 109 10.35 4.60 -22.28
C PHE A 109 11.18 4.27 -21.02
N ARG A 110 12.49 4.04 -21.15
CA ARG A 110 13.37 3.76 -20.01
C ARG A 110 13.44 4.94 -19.04
N ARG A 111 13.46 6.18 -19.55
CA ARG A 111 13.44 7.39 -18.71
C ARG A 111 12.10 7.51 -17.98
N ALA A 112 10.99 7.29 -18.68
CA ALA A 112 9.66 7.32 -18.09
C ALA A 112 9.50 6.27 -16.98
N VAL A 113 10.03 5.06 -17.17
CA VAL A 113 10.01 4.00 -16.15
C VAL A 113 10.83 4.37 -14.94
N MET A 114 12.09 4.78 -15.11
CA MET A 114 12.97 5.08 -13.98
C MET A 114 12.43 6.22 -13.13
N TRP A 115 11.89 7.26 -13.79
CA TRP A 115 11.24 8.36 -13.08
C TRP A 115 10.00 7.90 -12.32
N THR A 116 9.09 7.18 -12.98
CA THR A 116 7.86 6.67 -12.36
C THR A 116 8.17 5.75 -11.17
N LEU A 117 9.16 4.87 -11.32
CA LEU A 117 9.60 3.96 -10.27
C LEU A 117 10.16 4.72 -9.07
N GLN A 118 10.97 5.76 -9.30
CA GLN A 118 11.49 6.60 -8.23
C GLN A 118 10.37 7.34 -7.49
N THR A 119 9.44 7.97 -8.22
CA THR A 119 8.32 8.72 -7.62
C THR A 119 7.43 7.85 -6.74
N ILE A 120 7.12 6.62 -7.16
CA ILE A 120 6.29 5.71 -6.35
C ILE A 120 7.04 5.25 -5.08
N MET A 121 8.34 5.01 -5.18
CA MET A 121 9.15 4.63 -4.01
C MET A 121 9.33 5.79 -3.02
N GLU A 122 9.54 7.01 -3.52
CA GLU A 122 9.58 8.23 -2.69
C GLU A 122 8.24 8.49 -1.98
N ALA A 123 7.14 8.17 -2.66
CA ALA A 123 5.81 8.17 -2.06
C ALA A 123 5.58 7.05 -1.05
N GLY A 124 6.59 6.27 -0.65
CA GLY A 124 6.52 5.33 0.47
C GLY A 124 5.85 3.99 0.15
N ALA A 125 5.86 3.55 -1.10
CA ALA A 125 5.44 2.20 -1.45
C ALA A 125 6.38 1.13 -0.85
N MET A 126 5.82 -0.04 -0.50
CA MET A 126 6.61 -1.19 -0.04
C MET A 126 7.46 -1.78 -1.18
N GLY A 127 6.90 -1.79 -2.38
CA GLY A 127 7.60 -2.19 -3.59
C GLY A 127 6.76 -1.93 -4.83
N VAL A 128 7.44 -1.88 -5.98
CA VAL A 128 6.86 -1.52 -7.27
C VAL A 128 7.45 -2.42 -8.33
N GLN A 129 6.61 -2.89 -9.24
CA GLN A 129 7.03 -3.50 -10.49
C GLN A 129 6.34 -2.82 -11.66
N ILE A 130 7.14 -2.32 -12.60
CA ILE A 130 6.68 -1.78 -13.87
C ILE A 130 7.08 -2.75 -14.98
N THR A 131 6.09 -3.21 -15.74
CA THR A 131 6.29 -4.07 -16.91
C THR A 131 5.82 -3.32 -18.14
N ILE A 132 6.71 -3.15 -19.12
CA ILE A 132 6.35 -2.58 -20.42
C ILE A 132 6.54 -3.65 -21.48
N SER A 133 5.54 -3.82 -22.33
CA SER A 133 5.52 -4.79 -23.42
C SER A 133 5.05 -4.14 -24.71
N GLY A 134 5.69 -4.44 -25.83
CA GLY A 134 5.29 -3.95 -27.14
C GLY A 134 6.48 -3.69 -28.06
N LYS A 135 6.28 -2.84 -29.07
CA LYS A 135 7.34 -2.41 -29.99
C LYS A 135 8.13 -1.27 -29.36
N LEU A 136 9.18 -1.61 -28.62
CA LEU A 136 9.94 -0.65 -27.80
C LEU A 136 11.06 0.09 -28.54
N ARG A 137 11.87 -0.64 -29.31
CA ARG A 137 13.05 -0.10 -30.02
C ARG A 137 13.09 -0.43 -31.52
N GLY A 138 12.30 -1.39 -31.97
CA GLY A 138 12.29 -1.86 -33.35
C GLY A 138 10.97 -2.54 -33.68
N GLU A 139 10.94 -3.22 -34.82
CA GLU A 139 9.71 -3.86 -35.33
C GLU A 139 9.29 -5.07 -34.51
N ARG A 140 10.26 -5.80 -33.93
CA ARG A 140 10.00 -6.95 -33.06
C ARG A 140 9.51 -6.50 -31.69
N SER A 141 8.49 -7.17 -31.18
CA SER A 141 8.02 -6.95 -29.82
C SER A 141 9.06 -7.39 -28.79
N GLY A 142 9.20 -6.60 -27.74
CA GLY A 142 10.01 -6.91 -26.58
C GLY A 142 9.25 -6.60 -25.29
N PHE A 143 9.76 -7.08 -24.17
CA PHE A 143 9.26 -6.69 -22.85
C PHE A 143 10.41 -6.40 -21.90
N GLU A 144 10.24 -5.39 -21.05
CA GLU A 144 11.21 -5.02 -20.02
C GLU A 144 10.48 -4.94 -18.67
N LYS A 145 11.06 -5.56 -17.64
CA LYS A 145 10.52 -5.58 -16.27
C LYS A 145 11.48 -4.84 -15.36
N HIS A 146 10.98 -3.84 -14.64
CA HIS A 146 11.73 -3.06 -13.67
C HIS A 146 11.05 -3.21 -12.32
N SER A 147 11.79 -3.63 -11.30
CA SER A 147 11.27 -3.86 -9.95
C SER A 147 12.15 -3.16 -8.92
N LYS A 148 11.55 -2.57 -7.90
CA LYS A 148 12.26 -1.99 -6.75
C LYS A 148 11.45 -2.21 -5.47
N GLY A 149 12.13 -2.44 -4.35
CA GLY A 149 11.49 -2.76 -3.07
C GLY A 149 10.96 -4.19 -3.01
N ILE A 150 10.03 -4.43 -2.09
CA ILE A 150 9.46 -5.75 -1.80
C ILE A 150 8.06 -5.85 -2.41
N LEU A 151 7.88 -6.77 -3.35
CA LEU A 151 6.59 -7.03 -3.99
C LEU A 151 6.16 -8.48 -3.75
N PRO A 152 5.17 -8.74 -2.87
CA PRO A 152 4.61 -10.08 -2.71
C PRO A 152 3.89 -10.50 -4.00
N ARG A 153 4.13 -11.73 -4.45
CA ARG A 153 3.58 -12.25 -5.72
C ARG A 153 2.48 -13.29 -5.55
N ALA A 154 2.50 -14.05 -4.46
CA ALA A 154 1.63 -15.19 -4.22
C ALA A 154 0.92 -15.06 -2.87
N GLY A 155 -0.19 -15.79 -2.72
CA GLY A 155 -0.98 -15.86 -1.49
C GLY A 155 -2.02 -14.74 -1.35
N TYR A 156 -2.86 -14.87 -0.31
CA TYR A 156 -3.92 -13.91 -0.01
C TYR A 156 -3.38 -12.50 0.25
N GLN A 157 -2.24 -12.40 0.94
CA GLN A 157 -1.56 -11.13 1.20
C GLN A 157 -1.24 -10.38 -0.10
N ALA A 158 -0.81 -11.07 -1.16
CA ALA A 158 -0.54 -10.43 -2.44
C ALA A 158 -1.82 -9.82 -3.07
N GLY A 159 -2.98 -10.48 -2.91
CA GLY A 159 -4.26 -9.98 -3.41
C GLY A 159 -4.78 -8.75 -2.65
N VAL A 160 -4.43 -8.60 -1.37
CA VAL A 160 -4.86 -7.46 -0.54
C VAL A 160 -3.88 -6.28 -0.64
N VAL A 161 -2.58 -6.58 -0.62
CA VAL A 161 -1.51 -5.57 -0.51
C VAL A 161 -1.16 -4.96 -1.88
N VAL A 162 -1.22 -5.75 -2.95
CA VAL A 162 -0.78 -5.33 -4.27
C VAL A 162 -1.97 -4.84 -5.09
N ALA A 163 -1.90 -3.59 -5.51
CA ALA A 163 -2.78 -3.05 -6.53
C ALA A 163 -2.07 -3.13 -7.90
N GLU A 164 -2.80 -3.54 -8.93
CA GLU A 164 -2.31 -3.64 -10.31
C GLU A 164 -3.26 -2.90 -11.25
N ASP A 165 -2.71 -2.21 -12.25
CA ASP A 165 -3.49 -1.71 -13.37
C ASP A 165 -2.70 -1.80 -14.68
N VAL A 166 -3.45 -1.85 -15.79
CA VAL A 166 -2.91 -2.00 -17.15
C VAL A 166 -3.47 -0.92 -18.05
N VAL A 167 -2.59 -0.23 -18.77
CA VAL A 167 -2.96 0.79 -19.76
C VAL A 167 -2.25 0.52 -21.07
N HIS A 168 -2.98 0.74 -22.16
CA HIS A 168 -2.45 0.67 -23.52
C HIS A 168 -2.18 2.07 -24.04
N VAL A 169 -1.03 2.24 -24.69
CA VAL A 169 -0.59 3.51 -25.26
C VAL A 169 -0.44 3.35 -26.76
N GLU A 170 -1.13 4.19 -27.49
CA GLU A 170 -0.97 4.28 -28.93
C GLU A 170 0.28 5.09 -29.26
N THR A 171 1.18 4.47 -30.02
CA THR A 171 2.38 5.11 -30.56
C THR A 171 2.38 4.94 -32.08
N LYS A 172 3.19 5.73 -32.79
CA LYS A 172 3.28 5.66 -34.26
C LYS A 172 3.60 4.25 -34.79
N MET A 173 4.30 3.43 -34.03
CA MET A 173 4.70 2.08 -34.43
C MET A 173 3.66 0.99 -34.06
N GLY A 174 2.66 1.35 -33.24
CA GLY A 174 1.62 0.45 -32.73
C GLY A 174 1.31 0.67 -31.24
N LEU A 175 0.73 -0.33 -30.61
CA LEU A 175 0.34 -0.29 -29.19
C LEU A 175 1.48 -0.77 -28.27
N ILE A 176 1.71 -0.02 -27.19
CA ILE A 176 2.57 -0.39 -26.08
C ILE A 176 1.71 -0.62 -24.84
N GLY A 177 1.83 -1.80 -24.25
CA GLY A 177 1.20 -2.16 -22.99
C GLY A 177 2.07 -1.77 -21.80
N ILE A 178 1.46 -1.08 -20.84
CA ILE A 178 2.04 -0.69 -19.57
C ILE A 178 1.28 -1.41 -18.47
N ARG A 179 2.00 -2.08 -17.58
CA ARG A 179 1.45 -2.70 -16.38
C ARG A 179 2.25 -2.25 -15.18
N ILE A 180 1.58 -1.67 -14.18
CA ILE A 180 2.21 -1.23 -12.92
C ILE A 180 1.57 -2.01 -11.78
N ARG A 181 2.41 -2.60 -10.93
CA ARG A 181 2.04 -3.25 -9.67
C ARG A 181 2.67 -2.48 -8.53
N ILE A 182 1.87 -2.06 -7.55
CA ILE A 182 2.31 -1.29 -6.38
C ILE A 182 1.87 -2.05 -5.13
N ALA A 183 2.83 -2.39 -4.25
CA ALA A 183 2.55 -2.90 -2.92
C ALA A 183 2.45 -1.75 -1.91
N ARG A 184 1.33 -1.68 -1.19
CA ARG A 184 1.11 -0.65 -0.16
C ARG A 184 1.51 -1.15 1.21
N LYS A 185 2.37 -0.40 1.90
CA LYS A 185 2.80 -0.74 3.26
C LYS A 185 1.62 -0.76 4.25
N GLU A 186 0.66 0.14 4.09
CA GLU A 186 -0.49 0.30 4.99
C GLU A 186 -1.44 -0.90 5.01
N LYS A 187 -1.50 -1.68 3.92
CA LYS A 187 -2.40 -2.84 3.79
C LYS A 187 -1.74 -4.16 4.21
N PHE A 188 -0.47 -4.12 4.60
CA PHE A 188 0.24 -5.32 5.04
C PHE A 188 -0.20 -5.68 6.45
N VAL A 189 -0.92 -6.80 6.58
CA VAL A 189 -1.32 -7.36 7.87
C VAL A 189 -0.27 -8.39 8.28
N PRO A 190 0.55 -8.13 9.32
CA PRO A 190 1.45 -9.14 9.86
C PRO A 190 0.62 -10.26 10.49
N GLU A 191 0.94 -11.50 10.15
CA GLU A 191 0.26 -12.69 10.70
C GLU A 191 0.61 -12.93 12.17
N PHE A 192 1.78 -12.43 12.58
CA PHE A 192 2.27 -12.53 13.94
C PHE A 192 2.90 -11.20 14.36
N GLU A 193 2.30 -10.56 15.36
CA GLU A 193 2.93 -9.46 16.07
C GLU A 193 3.69 -10.04 17.26
N LEU A 194 5.02 -10.11 17.15
CA LEU A 194 5.86 -10.30 18.31
C LEU A 194 5.62 -9.10 19.25
N LYS A 195 4.84 -9.31 20.31
CA LYS A 195 4.79 -8.40 21.46
C LYS A 195 6.14 -8.48 22.18
N ILE A 196 7.17 -7.92 21.58
CA ILE A 196 8.41 -7.62 22.30
C ILE A 196 7.98 -6.55 23.29
N ALA A 197 7.89 -6.91 24.57
CA ALA A 197 7.70 -5.96 25.65
C ALA A 197 8.87 -4.98 25.59
N THR A 198 8.69 -3.89 24.86
CA THR A 198 9.53 -2.72 24.98
C THR A 198 9.22 -2.20 26.37
N LYS A 199 9.99 -2.66 27.36
CA LYS A 199 10.18 -1.90 28.59
C LYS A 199 10.70 -0.56 28.12
N GLU A 200 9.76 0.38 27.98
CA GLU A 200 10.06 1.79 27.95
C GLU A 200 11.05 2.04 29.08
N LEU A 201 12.28 2.38 28.73
CA LEU A 201 13.11 3.19 29.58
C LEU A 201 12.32 4.49 29.76
N LYS A 202 11.42 4.49 30.74
CA LYS A 202 10.85 5.70 31.31
C LYS A 202 12.05 6.55 31.73
N GLN A 203 12.38 7.50 30.89
CA GLN A 203 13.22 8.62 31.27
C GLN A 203 12.54 9.23 32.49
N LYS A 204 13.17 9.07 33.66
CA LYS A 204 12.79 9.84 34.84
C LYS A 204 12.86 11.32 34.43
N PRO A 205 11.82 12.13 34.70
CA PRO A 205 11.95 13.57 34.54
C PRO A 205 13.06 14.05 35.47
N LYS A 206 14.00 14.84 34.93
CA LYS A 206 14.92 15.66 35.73
C LYS A 206 14.07 16.64 36.54
N ALA A 207 13.90 16.35 37.83
CA ALA A 207 13.51 17.37 38.79
C ALA A 207 14.79 18.14 39.15
N GLU A 208 14.82 19.40 38.78
CA GLU A 208 15.63 20.40 39.46
C GLU A 208 15.10 20.52 40.89
N GLU A 209 15.94 20.25 41.88
CA GLU A 209 15.85 20.81 43.22
C GLU A 209 17.21 20.65 43.89
N GLU A 210 18.04 21.69 43.77
CA GLU A 210 19.06 21.97 44.77
C GLU A 210 18.33 22.44 46.04
N LYS A 211 18.45 21.68 47.14
CA LYS A 211 18.80 22.21 48.47
C LYS A 211 18.92 21.10 49.53
N GLU A 212 20.03 21.23 50.24
CA GLU A 212 20.31 20.83 51.62
C GLU A 212 20.75 19.40 51.95
N ILE A 213 21.78 19.40 52.79
CA ILE A 213 22.68 18.34 53.22
C ILE A 213 22.12 17.77 54.52
N GLU A 214 22.08 16.44 54.69
CA GLU A 214 22.37 15.79 55.98
C GLU A 214 22.63 14.28 55.81
N VAL A 215 23.66 13.82 56.52
CA VAL A 215 24.24 12.47 56.55
C VAL A 215 23.45 11.59 57.50
N VAL A 216 22.96 10.40 57.09
CA VAL A 216 22.93 9.18 57.94
C VAL A 216 22.89 7.90 57.07
N GLU A 217 23.67 6.93 57.54
CA GLU A 217 23.94 5.52 57.20
C GLU A 217 22.88 4.63 56.51
N GLU A 218 23.44 3.73 55.69
CA GLU A 218 23.13 2.30 55.53
C GLU A 218 21.76 1.74 55.95
N ALA A 219 21.04 1.11 55.01
CA ALA A 219 20.76 -0.34 55.08
C ALA A 219 19.85 -0.83 53.93
N GLN A 220 20.11 -2.08 53.53
CA GLN A 220 19.30 -2.99 52.70
C GLN A 220 19.55 -2.99 51.18
N ILE A 221 20.70 -3.57 50.81
CA ILE A 221 20.94 -4.18 49.51
C ILE A 221 20.60 -5.68 49.63
N ASP A 222 19.63 -6.13 48.85
CA ASP A 222 19.28 -7.54 48.62
C ASP A 222 20.50 -8.30 48.04
N LYS A 223 21.04 -9.27 48.80
CA LYS A 223 22.28 -10.02 48.47
C LYS A 223 22.09 -11.13 47.41
N THR A 224 20.97 -11.16 46.70
CA THR A 224 20.57 -12.33 45.88
C THR A 224 20.67 -12.14 44.37
N LYS A 225 21.12 -10.98 43.88
CA LYS A 225 21.35 -10.73 42.45
C LYS A 225 22.81 -10.35 42.17
N PRO A 226 23.52 -11.08 41.29
CA PRO A 226 24.89 -10.74 40.92
C PRO A 226 24.90 -9.39 40.18
N ARG A 227 25.94 -8.58 40.42
CA ARG A 227 26.05 -7.22 39.87
C ARG A 227 27.00 -7.12 38.68
N THR A 228 27.78 -8.17 38.41
CA THR A 228 28.83 -8.18 37.40
C THR A 228 28.93 -9.54 36.72
N GLU A 229 29.25 -9.54 35.42
CA GLU A 229 29.35 -10.73 34.55
C GLU A 229 30.28 -11.81 35.13
N SER A 230 31.31 -11.42 35.90
CA SER A 230 32.25 -12.35 36.53
C SER A 230 31.62 -13.22 37.64
N GLU A 231 30.63 -12.69 38.38
CA GLU A 231 29.94 -13.46 39.44
C GLU A 231 28.90 -14.44 38.86
N GLU A 232 28.36 -14.14 37.68
CA GLU A 232 27.47 -15.05 36.95
C GLU A 232 28.24 -16.25 36.41
N ILE A 233 29.44 -16.03 35.85
CA ILE A 233 30.30 -17.11 35.33
C ILE A 233 30.72 -18.08 36.45
N GLU A 234 31.09 -17.59 37.64
CA GLU A 234 31.43 -18.45 38.78
C GLU A 234 30.25 -19.28 39.29
N ARG A 235 29.02 -18.79 39.09
CA ARG A 235 27.79 -19.50 39.49
C ARG A 235 27.41 -20.55 38.46
N GLU A 236 27.55 -20.23 37.17
CA GLU A 236 27.36 -21.19 36.08
C GLU A 236 28.39 -22.33 36.16
N GLU A 237 29.66 -22.05 36.49
CA GLU A 237 30.67 -23.09 36.72
C GLU A 237 30.30 -24.04 37.87
N LYS A 238 29.73 -23.53 38.96
CA LYS A 238 29.27 -24.36 40.09
C LYS A 238 28.07 -25.22 39.70
N LEU A 239 27.13 -24.65 38.96
CA LEU A 239 25.98 -25.39 38.43
C LEU A 239 26.40 -26.48 37.44
N ILE A 240 27.37 -26.22 36.57
CA ILE A 240 27.88 -27.22 35.61
C ILE A 240 28.57 -28.39 36.34
N LYS A 241 29.19 -28.15 37.49
CA LYS A 241 29.79 -29.22 38.31
C LYS A 241 28.79 -30.05 39.11
N GLU A 242 27.60 -29.52 39.39
CA GLU A 242 26.53 -30.24 40.11
C GLU A 242 25.58 -31.01 39.18
N VAL A 243 25.70 -30.84 37.87
CA VAL A 243 24.89 -31.60 36.90
C VAL A 243 25.52 -32.98 36.71
N GLU A 244 24.89 -34.00 37.29
CA GLU A 244 25.21 -35.42 37.05
C GLU A 244 25.06 -35.72 35.56
N THR A 245 26.14 -36.14 34.91
CA THR A 245 26.13 -36.48 33.49
C THR A 245 25.52 -37.86 33.29
N TYR A 246 24.78 -38.05 32.20
CA TYR A 246 24.12 -39.33 31.88
C TYR A 246 25.10 -40.52 31.78
N GLU A 247 26.40 -40.26 31.62
CA GLU A 247 27.47 -41.26 31.67
C GLU A 247 27.73 -41.77 33.10
N ASP A 248 27.60 -40.92 34.13
CA ASP A 248 27.75 -41.31 35.54
C ASP A 248 26.57 -42.17 36.02
N VAL A 249 25.36 -41.86 35.53
CA VAL A 249 24.14 -42.62 35.84
C VAL A 249 24.16 -44.02 35.16
N GLU A 250 24.83 -44.16 34.01
CA GLU A 250 25.02 -45.45 33.34
C GLU A 250 26.07 -46.35 34.03
N GLU A 251 27.04 -45.78 34.75
CA GLU A 251 28.02 -46.54 35.54
C GLU A 251 27.44 -47.09 36.85
N GLU A 252 26.48 -46.39 37.48
CA GLU A 252 25.80 -46.89 38.69
C GLU A 252 24.79 -48.03 38.42
N LEU A 253 24.40 -48.25 37.16
CA LEU A 253 23.39 -49.24 36.73
C LEU A 253 23.98 -50.52 36.09
N LYS A 254 25.31 -50.69 36.05
CA LYS A 254 26.01 -51.93 35.62
C LYS A 254 26.45 -52.80 36.79
#